data_AF-A0A0P8C0A9-F1
#
_entry.id   AF-A0A0P8C0A9-F1
#
_cell.length_a   1.000
_cell.length_b   1.000
_cell.length_c   1.000
_cell.angle_alpha   90.00
_cell.angle_beta   90.00
_cell.angle_gamma   90.00
#
_symmetry.space_group_name_H-M   'P 1'
#
loop_
_entity.id
_entity.type
_entity.pdbx_description
1 polymer ?
#
loop_
_entity_poly.entity_id
_entity_poly.type
_entity_poly.pdbx_seq_one_letter_code
_entity_poly.pdbx_strand_id
1 'polypeptide(L)' 'MRYTLMLNLDENHARLLDELREHFRLSAEDTARFAIRLTHARFRQKPDVLVPEFRPKAKKPEADLPDDPSPM' A
#
# COMPACT_ATOMS: atom_id res chain seq x y z
N MET A 1 -9.29 9.25 14.78
CA MET A 1 -10.64 8.67 14.56
C MET A 1 -10.49 7.41 13.74
N ARG A 2 -11.09 6.29 14.19
CA ARG A 2 -11.08 5.01 13.47
C ARG A 2 -12.43 4.84 12.79
N TYR A 3 -12.43 4.63 11.48
CA TYR A 3 -13.62 4.28 10.72
C TYR A 3 -13.54 2.79 10.40
N THR A 4 -14.52 2.02 10.88
CA THR A 4 -14.64 0.59 10.58
C THR A 4 -15.65 0.41 9.47
N LEU A 5 -15.25 -0.23 8.38
CA LEU A 5 -16.12 -0.55 7.25
C LEU A 5 -16.23 -2.08 7.16
N MET A 6 -17.44 -2.61 7.20
CA MET A 6 -17.70 -4.02 6.89
C MET A 6 -18.01 -4.15 5.40
N LEU A 7 -17.26 -5.01 4.72
CA LEU A 7 -17.42 -5.29 3.30
C LEU A 7 -18.17 -6.61 3.13
N ASN A 8 -19.36 -6.55 2.54
CA ASN A 8 -20.05 -7.73 2.03
C ASN A 8 -19.56 -7.98 0.61
N LEU A 9 -18.99 -9.15 0.38
CA LEU A 9 -18.44 -9.55 -0.90
C LEU A 9 -19.21 -10.73 -1.45
N ASP A 10 -19.41 -10.73 -2.76
CA ASP A 10 -19.81 -11.93 -3.49
C ASP A 10 -18.70 -12.99 -3.44
N GLU A 11 -19.07 -14.26 -3.62
CA GLU A 11 -18.18 -15.40 -3.57
C GLU A 11 -16.97 -15.25 -4.52
N ASN A 12 -17.19 -14.69 -5.70
CA ASN A 12 -16.10 -14.48 -6.67
C ASN A 12 -15.07 -13.45 -6.16
N HIS A 13 -15.54 -12.36 -5.54
CA HIS A 13 -14.66 -11.33 -5.00
C HIS A 13 -13.94 -11.80 -3.74
N ALA A 14 -14.61 -12.60 -2.90
CA ALA A 14 -13.99 -13.22 -1.74
C ALA A 14 -12.83 -14.14 -2.15
N ARG A 15 -13.04 -14.97 -3.19
CA ARG A 15 -12.01 -15.85 -3.73
C ARG A 15 -10.81 -15.09 -4.28
N LEU A 16 -11.03 -14.03 -5.06
CA LEU A 16 -9.93 -13.21 -5.60
C LEU A 16 -9.11 -12.54 -4.48
N LEU A 17 -9.75 -12.11 -3.39
CA LEU A 17 -9.03 -11.58 -2.24
C LEU A 17 -8.20 -12.64 -1.54
N ASP A 18 -8.69 -13.88 -1.43
CA ASP A 18 -7.93 -14.96 -0.81
C ASP A 18 -6.74 -15.37 -1.69
N GLU A 19 -6.89 -15.42 -3.02
CA GLU A 19 -5.78 -15.66 -3.94
C GLU A 19 -4.70 -14.56 -3.83
N LEU A 20 -5.12 -13.28 -3.77
CA LEU A 20 -4.20 -12.16 -3.53
C LEU A 20 -3.51 -12.25 -2.16
N ARG A 21 -4.27 -12.65 -1.14
CA ARG A 21 -3.77 -12.80 0.23
C ARG A 21 -2.70 -13.89 0.30
N GLU A 22 -2.93 -15.04 -0.33
CA GLU A 22 -1.96 -16.13 -0.41
C GLU A 22 -0.70 -15.71 -1.17
N HIS A 23 -0.88 -15.02 -2.29
CA HIS A 23 0.23 -14.56 -3.14
C HIS A 23 1.17 -13.60 -2.40
N PHE A 24 0.61 -12.57 -1.75
CA PHE A 24 1.39 -11.55 -1.04
C PHE A 24 1.66 -11.90 0.43
N ARG A 25 1.09 -13.01 0.93
CA ARG A 25 1.16 -13.45 2.34
C ARG A 25 0.74 -12.35 3.33
N LEU A 26 -0.34 -11.64 3.01
CA LEU A 26 -0.88 -10.55 3.81
C LEU A 26 -2.04 -11.00 4.69
N SER A 27 -2.45 -10.16 5.65
CA SER A 27 -3.72 -10.32 6.33
C SER A 27 -4.87 -9.96 5.38
N ALA A 28 -6.07 -10.50 5.60
CA ALA A 28 -7.23 -10.17 4.78
C ALA A 28 -7.52 -8.65 4.77
N GLU A 29 -7.34 -7.98 5.91
CA GLU A 29 -7.49 -6.52 6.03
C GLU A 29 -6.46 -5.76 5.19
N ASP A 30 -5.19 -6.16 5.25
CA ASP A 30 -4.13 -5.50 4.49
C ASP A 30 -4.25 -5.75 2.99
N THR A 31 -4.68 -6.95 2.59
CA THR A 31 -5.00 -7.26 1.19
C THR A 31 -6.12 -6.36 0.67
N ALA A 32 -7.22 -6.22 1.41
CA ALA A 32 -8.31 -5.34 1.03
C ALA A 32 -7.86 -3.86 0.94
N ARG A 33 -7.07 -3.40 1.92
CA ARG A 33 -6.49 -2.04 1.91
C ARG A 33 -5.51 -1.83 0.75
N PHE A 34 -4.78 -2.86 0.36
CA PHE A 34 -3.89 -2.82 -0.80
C PHE A 34 -4.69 -2.73 -2.10
N ALA A 35 -5.70 -3.59 -2.29
CA ALA A 35 -6.56 -3.59 -3.46
C ALA A 35 -7.26 -2.23 -3.66
N ILE A 36 -7.84 -1.65 -2.60
CA ILE A 36 -8.47 -0.32 -2.66
C ILE A 36 -7.46 0.75 -3.08
N ARG A 37 -6.25 0.74 -2.51
CA ARG A 37 -5.20 1.70 -2.86
C ARG A 37 -4.73 1.55 -4.31
N LEU A 38 -4.56 0.31 -4.77
CA LEU A 38 -4.18 0.01 -6.14
C LEU A 38 -5.23 0.50 -7.14
N THR A 39 -6.50 0.18 -6.90
CA THR A 39 -7.61 0.63 -7.76
C THR A 39 -7.76 2.14 -7.74
N HIS A 40 -7.67 2.78 -6.56
CA HIS A 40 -7.74 4.24 -6.46
C HIS A 40 -6.55 4.93 -7.16
N ALA A 41 -5.34 4.37 -7.05
CA ALA A 41 -4.17 4.86 -7.77
C ALA A 41 -4.36 4.75 -9.29
N ARG A 42 -4.85 3.59 -9.78
CA ARG A 42 -5.19 3.39 -11.20
C ARG A 42 -6.31 4.30 -11.69
N PHE A 43 -7.28 4.62 -10.85
CA PHE A 43 -8.36 5.55 -11.22
C PHE A 43 -7.86 6.98 -11.35
N ARG A 44 -6.91 7.40 -10.49
CA ARG A 44 -6.34 8.76 -10.51
C ARG A 44 -5.20 8.94 -11.49
N GLN A 45 -4.40 7.91 -11.74
CA GLN A 45 -3.33 7.93 -12.72
C GLN A 45 -3.96 7.61 -14.08
N LYS A 46 -3.79 8.50 -15.06
CA LYS A 46 -4.19 8.22 -16.45
C LYS A 46 -3.65 6.84 -16.87
N PRO A 47 -4.40 6.07 -17.69
CA PRO A 47 -4.16 4.64 -17.95
C PRO A 47 -2.75 4.26 -18.45
N ASP A 48 -1.92 5.21 -18.86
CA ASP A 48 -0.59 4.97 -19.42
C ASP A 48 0.54 4.82 -18.40
N VAL A 49 0.29 4.97 -17.09
CA VAL A 49 1.34 4.84 -16.06
C VAL A 49 1.06 3.65 -15.15
N LEU A 50 1.28 2.46 -15.70
CA LEU A 50 1.33 1.21 -14.96
C LEU A 50 2.54 1.23 -14.03
N VAL A 51 2.30 1.45 -12.73
CA VAL A 51 2.94 0.82 -11.55
C VAL A 51 2.95 1.85 -10.41
N PRO A 52 2.14 1.66 -9.35
CA PRO A 52 2.39 2.37 -8.10
C PRO A 52 3.67 1.81 -7.48
N GLU A 53 4.67 2.65 -7.25
CA GLU A 53 5.83 2.30 -6.44
C GLU A 53 5.35 1.84 -5.05
N PHE A 54 5.34 0.53 -4.82
CA PHE A 54 5.11 -0.02 -3.49
C PHE A 54 6.36 0.25 -2.66
N ARG A 55 6.36 1.36 -1.92
CA ARG A 55 7.33 1.58 -0.85
C ARG A 55 6.75 1.02 0.44
N PRO A 56 7.10 -0.20 0.87
CA PRO A 56 6.84 -0.61 2.23
C PRO A 56 7.57 0.39 3.11
N LYS A 57 6.85 1.04 4.02
CA LYS A 57 7.47 1.96 4.99
C LYS A 57 8.41 1.12 5.87
N ALA A 58 9.67 0.99 5.45
CA ALA A 58 10.76 0.58 6.30
C ALA A 58 10.84 1.58 7.47
N LYS A 59 11.05 1.05 8.66
CA LYS A 59 11.20 1.78 9.92
C LYS A 59 12.18 2.96 9.77
N LYS A 60 11.88 4.05 10.48
CA LYS A 60 12.69 5.28 10.66
C LYS A 60 14.21 5.10 10.48
N PRO A 61 14.91 6.05 9.87
CA PRO A 61 16.18 6.53 10.39
C PRO A 61 15.90 7.66 11.39
N GLU A 62 16.23 7.39 12.65
CA GLU A 62 16.60 8.40 13.64
C GLU A 62 18.10 8.63 13.48
N ALA A 63 18.57 9.87 13.70
CA ALA A 63 19.97 10.35 13.57
C ALA A 63 20.41 10.66 12.11
N ASP A 64 21.22 11.69 11.79
CA ASP A 64 22.25 12.42 12.53
C ASP A 64 22.44 13.84 11.97
N LEU A 65 23.09 14.70 12.76
CA LEU A 65 23.40 16.12 12.54
C LEU A 65 24.05 16.47 11.18
N PRO A 66 23.89 17.70 10.66
CA PRO A 66 24.89 18.29 9.78
C PRO A 66 25.96 19.00 10.62
N ASP A 67 27.06 18.29 10.88
CA ASP A 67 28.37 18.92 11.03
C ASP A 67 29.08 18.67 9.70
N ASP A 68 29.23 19.71 8.89
CA ASP A 68 30.35 19.75 7.94
C ASP A 68 30.83 21.20 7.77
N PRO A 69 32.08 21.51 8.16
CA PRO A 69 32.74 22.77 7.88
C PRO A 69 33.03 22.90 6.37
N SER A 70 33.01 24.12 5.85
CA SER A 70 33.52 24.39 4.51
C SER A 70 34.41 25.64 4.46
N PRO A 71 35.59 25.53 3.82
CA PRO A 71 36.64 26.53 3.84
C PRO A 71 36.50 27.53 2.69
N MET A 72 36.83 28.80 2.93
CA MET A 72 37.34 29.80 1.97
C MET A 72 38.04 30.90 2.76
#